data_AF-A0A1W9H409-F1
#
_entry.id   AF-A0A1W9H409-F1
#
_cell.length_a   1.000
_cell.length_b   1.000
_cell.length_c   1.000
_cell.angle_alpha   90.00
_cell.angle_beta   90.00
_cell.angle_gamma   90.00
#
_symmetry.space_group_name_H-M   'P 1'
#
loop_
_entity.id
_entity.type
_entity.pdbx_description
1 polymer ?
#
loop_
_entity_poly.entity_id
_entity_poly.type
_entity_poly.pdbx_seq_one_letter_code
_entity_poly.pdbx_strand_id
1 'polypeptide(L)'
;MAGPIPCLGHPTRTAAIAALREKGLPTAEIAARVGIPVKTVSALECSANRQLRKTPDARALAEHPGRDGVLILPRTLADDLRYAARRREMSVGRLAIELLEHIARDKLFDAILDDGASR
;
A
#
# COMPACT_ATOMS: atom_id res chain seq x y z
N MET A 1 5.49 -40.71 -5.44
CA MET A 1 5.07 -39.67 -4.48
C MET A 1 5.57 -38.33 -5.00
N ALA A 2 4.68 -37.45 -5.48
CA ALA A 2 5.07 -36.12 -5.95
C ALA A 2 4.48 -35.09 -4.99
N GLY A 3 5.31 -34.58 -4.07
CA GLY A 3 4.95 -33.46 -3.20
C GLY A 3 5.45 -32.15 -3.81
N PRO A 4 4.57 -31.22 -4.23
CA PRO A 4 5.01 -29.93 -4.71
C PRO A 4 5.51 -29.03 -3.58
N ILE A 5 6.68 -28.47 -3.86
CA ILE A 5 7.53 -27.50 -3.18
C ILE A 5 6.77 -26.57 -2.20
N PRO A 6 7.00 -26.68 -0.88
CA PRO A 6 6.56 -25.64 0.05
C PRO A 6 7.24 -24.32 -0.34
N CYS A 7 6.44 -23.32 -0.68
CA CYS A 7 6.83 -21.92 -0.83
C CYS A 7 7.51 -21.50 -2.16
N LEU A 8 7.51 -22.31 -3.24
CA LEU A 8 8.00 -21.86 -4.57
C LEU A 8 9.43 -21.25 -4.55
N GLY A 9 10.31 -21.68 -3.63
CA GLY A 9 11.65 -21.10 -3.45
C GLY A 9 11.72 -19.83 -2.60
N HIS A 10 10.60 -19.39 -2.02
CA HIS A 10 10.54 -18.30 -1.05
C HIS A 10 10.70 -18.79 0.39
N PRO A 11 11.23 -17.96 1.31
CA PRO A 11 11.50 -18.36 2.69
C PRO A 11 10.22 -18.69 3.48
N THR A 12 9.07 -18.11 3.10
CA THR A 12 7.78 -18.38 3.73
C THR A 12 6.66 -18.40 2.69
N ARG A 13 5.54 -19.06 3.02
CA ARG A 13 4.32 -19.05 2.18
C ARG A 13 3.77 -17.64 1.99
N THR A 14 3.88 -16.80 3.02
CA THR A 14 3.51 -15.39 2.97
C THR A 14 4.35 -14.60 1.98
N ALA A 15 5.67 -14.84 1.94
CA ALA A 15 6.57 -14.21 0.97
C ALA A 15 6.26 -14.66 -0.47
N ALA A 16 5.92 -15.94 -0.67
CA ALA A 16 5.47 -16.43 -1.98
C ALA A 16 4.17 -15.76 -2.45
N ILE A 17 3.18 -15.59 -1.54
CA ILE A 17 1.93 -14.89 -1.84
C ILE A 17 2.19 -13.43 -2.20
N ALA A 18 3.04 -12.73 -1.43
CA ALA A 18 3.38 -11.33 -1.69
C ALA A 18 4.05 -11.16 -3.07
N ALA A 19 5.04 -11.99 -3.39
CA ALA A 19 5.74 -11.95 -4.68
C ALA A 19 4.81 -12.25 -5.88
N LEU A 20 3.82 -13.13 -5.70
CA LEU A 20 2.83 -13.40 -6.74
C LEU A 20 1.79 -12.28 -6.86
N ARG A 21 1.47 -11.61 -5.74
CA ARG A 21 0.55 -10.47 -5.73
C ARG A 21 1.17 -9.24 -6.40
N GLU A 22 2.46 -8.99 -6.22
CA GLU A 22 3.19 -7.93 -6.94
C GLU A 22 3.18 -8.14 -8.47
N LYS A 23 3.11 -9.40 -8.92
CA LYS A 23 2.94 -9.75 -10.33
C LYS A 23 1.50 -9.57 -10.85
N GLY A 24 0.60 -9.01 -10.04
CA GLY A 24 -0.79 -8.73 -10.42
C GLY A 24 -1.71 -9.95 -10.49
N LEU A 25 -1.30 -11.08 -9.91
CA LEU A 25 -2.04 -12.33 -10.04
C LEU A 25 -3.31 -12.35 -9.15
N PRO A 26 -4.42 -12.91 -9.64
CA PRO A 26 -5.64 -13.05 -8.87
C PRO A 26 -5.48 -14.12 -7.78
N THR A 27 -6.21 -13.97 -6.67
CA THR A 27 -6.07 -14.80 -5.47
C THR A 27 -6.29 -16.29 -5.75
N ALA A 28 -7.19 -16.62 -6.66
CA ALA A 28 -7.46 -18.00 -7.08
C ALA A 28 -6.26 -18.65 -7.78
N GLU A 29 -5.52 -17.88 -8.58
CA GLU A 29 -4.32 -18.36 -9.28
C GLU A 29 -3.12 -18.46 -8.34
N ILE A 30 -3.00 -17.55 -7.37
CA ILE A 30 -2.01 -17.64 -6.28
C ILE A 30 -2.25 -18.92 -5.45
N ALA A 31 -3.50 -19.20 -5.09
CA ALA A 31 -3.89 -20.40 -4.37
C ALA A 31 -3.49 -21.68 -5.12
N ALA A 32 -3.77 -21.73 -6.42
CA ALA A 32 -3.41 -22.85 -7.28
C ALA A 32 -1.88 -23.02 -7.39
N ARG A 33 -1.12 -21.93 -7.55
CA ARG A 33 0.35 -21.96 -7.67
C ARG A 33 1.05 -22.33 -6.37
N VAL A 34 0.56 -21.87 -5.23
CA VAL A 34 1.15 -22.12 -3.91
C VAL A 34 0.65 -23.45 -3.32
N GLY A 35 -0.42 -24.02 -3.86
CA GLY A 35 -1.01 -25.28 -3.38
C GLY A 35 -1.75 -25.12 -2.04
N ILE A 36 -2.38 -23.96 -1.81
CA ILE A 36 -3.12 -23.67 -0.58
C ILE A 36 -4.55 -23.20 -0.89
N PRO A 37 -5.52 -23.41 0.02
CA PRO A 37 -6.87 -22.89 -0.16
C PRO A 37 -6.89 -21.36 -0.30
N VAL A 38 -7.80 -20.82 -1.13
CA VAL A 38 -8.00 -19.37 -1.31
C VAL A 38 -8.21 -18.66 0.03
N LYS A 39 -9.00 -19.25 0.93
CA LYS A 39 -9.20 -18.74 2.30
C LYS A 39 -7.89 -18.58 3.09
N THR A 40 -6.94 -19.49 2.87
CA THR A 40 -5.63 -19.47 3.52
C THR A 40 -4.75 -18.36 2.95
N VAL A 41 -4.86 -18.06 1.66
CA VAL A 41 -4.20 -16.90 1.04
C VAL A 41 -4.66 -15.61 1.73
N SER A 42 -5.96 -15.38 1.80
CA SER A 42 -6.54 -14.18 2.43
C SER A 42 -6.21 -14.08 3.93
N ALA A 43 -6.24 -15.21 4.65
CA ALA A 43 -5.88 -15.23 6.07
C ALA A 43 -4.39 -14.90 6.30
N LEU A 44 -3.49 -15.40 5.44
CA LEU A 44 -2.07 -15.10 5.51
C LEU A 44 -1.77 -13.64 5.16
N GLU A 45 -2.44 -13.07 4.16
CA GLU A 45 -2.33 -11.63 3.83
C GLU A 45 -2.78 -10.76 5.02
N CYS A 46 -3.92 -11.09 5.63
CA CYS A 46 -4.43 -10.38 6.81
C CYS A 46 -3.49 -10.51 8.02
N SER A 47 -2.92 -11.70 8.25
CA SER A 47 -1.97 -11.95 9.33
C SER A 47 -0.66 -11.19 9.12
N ALA A 48 -0.13 -11.20 7.89
CA ALA A 48 1.07 -10.46 7.51
C ALA A 48 0.89 -8.95 7.72
N ASN A 49 -0.24 -8.40 7.24
CA ASN A 49 -0.56 -6.98 7.41
C ASN A 49 -0.72 -6.62 8.91
N ARG A 50 -1.29 -7.52 9.72
CA ARG A 50 -1.39 -7.34 11.17
C ARG A 50 -0.02 -7.38 11.87
N GLN A 51 0.89 -8.25 11.43
CA GLN A 51 2.25 -8.35 11.98
C GLN A 51 3.11 -7.13 11.58
N LEU A 52 2.97 -6.64 10.35
CA LEU A 52 3.59 -5.38 9.92
C LEU A 52 3.15 -4.18 10.77
N ARG A 53 1.90 -4.17 11.24
CA ARG A 53 1.38 -3.13 12.13
C ARG A 53 1.83 -3.27 13.59
N LYS A 54 2.31 -4.46 14.00
CA LYS A 54 2.66 -4.77 15.40
C LYS A 54 4.17 -4.76 15.67
N THR A 55 5.00 -4.80 14.64
CA THR A 55 6.45 -4.78 14.81
C THR A 55 6.91 -3.34 15.09
N PRO A 56 7.81 -3.12 16.08
CA PRO A 56 8.44 -1.82 16.30
C PRO A 56 9.24 -1.31 15.08
N ASP A 57 9.56 -2.20 14.14
CA ASP A 57 10.16 -1.91 12.83
C ASP A 57 9.22 -1.27 11.80
N ALA A 58 7.97 -0.98 12.13
CA ALA A 58 7.20 0.00 11.36
C ALA A 58 7.90 1.38 11.34
N ARG A 59 8.80 1.64 12.31
CA ARG A 59 9.72 2.78 12.30
C ARG A 59 10.95 2.57 11.41
N ALA A 60 11.44 1.34 11.24
CA ALA A 60 12.57 1.03 10.36
C ALA A 60 12.15 0.96 8.88
N LEU A 61 10.90 0.60 8.57
CA LEU A 61 10.30 0.76 7.23
C LEU A 61 10.04 2.23 6.85
N ALA A 62 10.12 3.16 7.81
CA ALA A 62 10.18 4.60 7.56
C ALA A 62 11.58 5.02 7.05
N GLU A 63 12.63 4.21 7.26
CA GLU A 63 13.96 4.50 6.72
C GLU A 63 14.11 4.15 5.22
N HIS A 64 13.02 3.74 4.56
CA HIS A 64 12.96 3.82 3.11
C HIS A 64 12.71 5.28 2.69
N PRO A 65 13.65 5.94 2.00
CA PRO A 65 13.46 7.29 1.52
C PRO A 65 12.27 7.29 0.54
N GLY A 66 11.09 7.70 1.02
CA GLY A 66 9.84 7.71 0.25
C GLY A 66 8.61 7.08 0.89
N ARG A 67 8.66 6.58 2.15
CA ARG A 67 7.44 6.13 2.89
C ARG A 67 7.32 6.72 4.29
N ASP A 68 7.67 7.99 4.44
CA ASP A 68 7.53 8.70 5.71
C ASP A 68 6.12 9.29 5.88
N GLY A 69 5.31 8.64 6.72
CA GLY A 69 4.08 9.20 7.27
C GLY A 69 2.79 8.49 6.86
N VAL A 70 1.95 8.19 7.86
CA VAL A 70 0.56 7.81 7.62
C VAL A 70 -0.26 9.09 7.46
N LEU A 71 -0.73 9.37 6.25
CA LEU A 71 -1.65 10.48 6.01
C LEU A 71 -3.05 10.08 6.46
N ILE A 72 -3.52 10.66 7.57
CA ILE A 72 -4.88 10.45 8.08
C ILE A 72 -5.78 11.49 7.43
N LEU A 73 -6.66 11.04 6.54
CA LEU A 73 -7.64 11.88 5.86
C LEU A 73 -9.00 11.75 6.55
N PRO A 74 -9.71 12.87 6.82
CA PRO A 74 -11.12 12.83 7.14
C PRO A 74 -11.90 12.09 6.06
N ARG A 75 -12.93 11.33 6.47
CA ARG A 75 -13.69 10.49 5.55
C ARG A 75 -14.34 11.29 4.41
N THR A 76 -14.82 12.49 4.71
CA THR A 76 -15.40 13.43 3.73
C THR A 76 -14.37 13.80 2.65
N LEU A 77 -13.17 14.22 3.06
CA LEU A 77 -12.08 14.54 2.12
C LEU A 77 -11.65 13.33 1.29
N ALA A 78 -11.61 12.15 1.90
CA ALA A 78 -11.28 10.91 1.18
C ALA A 78 -12.34 10.53 0.14
N ASP A 79 -13.61 10.84 0.41
CA ASP A 79 -14.72 10.62 -0.52
C ASP A 79 -14.62 11.59 -1.71
N ASP A 80 -14.31 12.86 -1.47
CA ASP A 80 -14.11 13.87 -2.52
C ASP A 80 -12.93 13.52 -3.45
N LEU A 81 -11.81 13.09 -2.86
CA LEU A 81 -10.63 12.65 -3.61
C LEU A 81 -10.86 11.36 -4.39
N ARG A 82 -11.88 10.55 -4.04
CA ARG A 82 -12.13 9.26 -4.69
C ARG A 82 -12.48 9.41 -6.17
N TYR A 83 -13.22 10.46 -6.54
CA TYR A 83 -13.58 10.70 -7.94
C TYR A 83 -12.33 11.04 -8.77
N ALA A 84 -11.49 11.95 -8.28
CA ALA A 84 -10.25 12.33 -8.94
C ALA A 84 -9.25 11.16 -9.01
N ALA A 85 -9.16 10.35 -7.96
CA ALA A 85 -8.27 9.18 -7.91
C ALA A 85 -8.68 8.11 -8.91
N ARG A 86 -9.99 7.85 -9.05
CA ARG A 86 -10.53 6.89 -10.03
C ARG A 86 -10.21 7.29 -11.47
N ARG A 87 -10.33 8.57 -11.82
CA ARG A 87 -10.00 9.06 -13.17
C ARG A 87 -8.53 8.88 -13.54
N ARG A 88 -7.64 8.73 -12.55
CA ARG A 88 -6.19 8.57 -12.71
C ARG A 88 -5.71 7.15 -12.42
N GLU A 89 -6.62 6.22 -12.14
CA GLU A 89 -6.31 4.83 -11.76
C GLU A 89 -5.38 4.73 -10.53
N MET A 90 -5.51 5.67 -9.58
CA MET A 90 -4.69 5.73 -8.37
C MET A 90 -5.50 5.45 -7.10
N SER A 91 -4.82 5.08 -6.02
CA SER A 91 -5.43 5.09 -4.68
C SER A 91 -5.59 6.53 -4.18
N VAL A 92 -6.59 6.78 -3.34
CA VAL A 92 -6.81 8.11 -2.73
C VAL A 92 -5.58 8.59 -1.97
N GLY A 93 -4.92 7.70 -1.22
CA GLY A 93 -3.69 8.02 -0.50
C GLY A 93 -2.55 8.38 -1.45
N ARG A 94 -2.40 7.67 -2.57
CA ARG A 94 -1.36 7.98 -3.57
C ARG A 94 -1.62 9.33 -4.24
N LEU A 95 -2.88 9.61 -4.59
CA LEU A 95 -3.26 10.91 -5.14
C LEU A 95 -2.99 12.05 -4.14
N ALA A 96 -3.34 11.86 -2.87
CA ALA A 96 -3.11 12.86 -1.84
C ALA A 96 -1.61 13.16 -1.67
N ILE A 97 -0.76 12.12 -1.68
CA ILE A 97 0.69 12.30 -1.62
C ILE A 97 1.20 13.06 -2.85
N GLU A 98 0.80 12.67 -4.07
CA GLU A 98 1.27 13.38 -5.27
C GLU A 98 0.82 14.84 -5.33
N LEU A 99 -0.40 15.13 -4.88
CA LEU A 99 -0.86 16.51 -4.75
C LEU A 99 0.03 17.30 -3.79
N LEU A 100 0.32 16.73 -2.61
CA LEU A 100 1.19 17.38 -1.61
C LEU A 100 2.63 17.53 -2.11
N GLU A 101 3.17 16.53 -2.83
CA GLU A 101 4.49 16.61 -3.45
C GLU A 101 4.56 17.75 -4.48
N HIS A 102 3.53 17.91 -5.32
CA HIS A 102 3.46 19.01 -6.28
C HIS A 102 3.37 20.37 -5.59
N ILE A 103 2.48 20.51 -4.60
CA ILE A 103 2.33 21.74 -3.82
C ILE A 103 3.65 22.11 -3.15
N ALA A 104 4.35 21.13 -2.58
CA ALA A 104 5.64 21.36 -1.92
C ALA A 104 6.76 21.73 -2.89
N ARG A 105 6.85 21.00 -4.01
CA ARG A 105 7.86 21.25 -5.05
C ARG A 105 7.74 22.66 -5.63
N ASP A 106 6.51 23.07 -5.91
CA ASP A 106 6.22 24.33 -6.59
C ASP A 106 6.01 25.49 -5.59
N LYS A 107 6.22 25.24 -4.29
CA LYS A 107 6.04 26.21 -3.19
C LYS A 107 4.68 26.90 -3.20
N LEU A 108 3.62 26.14 -3.51
CA LEU A 108 2.26 26.67 -3.66
C LEU A 108 1.48 26.77 -2.35
N PHE A 109 2.10 26.49 -1.20
CA PHE A 109 1.43 26.53 0.11
C PHE A 109 0.78 27.89 0.36
N ASP A 110 1.53 28.98 0.20
CA ASP A 110 1.05 30.34 0.46
C ASP A 110 -0.08 30.74 -0.48
N ALA A 111 -0.05 30.26 -1.72
CA ALA A 111 -1.07 30.53 -2.72
C ALA A 111 -2.37 29.74 -2.51
N ILE A 112 -2.30 28.57 -1.87
CA ILE A 112 -3.45 27.70 -1.61
C ILE A 112 -4.08 27.98 -0.24
N LEU A 113 -3.25 28.22 0.76
CA LEU A 113 -3.70 28.51 2.12
C LEU A 113 -4.16 29.96 2.27
N ASP A 114 -3.74 30.85 1.36
CA ASP A 114 -4.08 32.28 1.39
C ASP A 114 -3.82 32.89 2.78
N ASP A 115 -2.69 32.52 3.39
CA ASP A 115 -2.35 32.87 4.78
C ASP A 115 -2.02 34.37 4.97
N GLY A 116 -2.31 35.24 3.98
CA GLY A 116 -2.19 36.68 4.11
C GLY A 116 -0.78 37.21 4.41
N ALA A 117 0.26 36.41 4.21
CA ALA A 117 1.65 36.77 4.53
C ALA A 117 2.35 37.63 3.45
N SER A 118 1.59 38.40 2.65
CA SER A 118 2.15 39.50 1.85
C SER A 118 2.03 40.79 2.64
N ARG A 119 3.13 41.17 3.31
CA ARG A 119 3.34 42.52 3.84
C ARG A 119 4.67 43.07 3.37
#